data_AF-A0A2U9BHI5-F1
#
_entry.id   AF-A0A2U9BHI5-F1
#
_cell.length_a   1.000
_cell.length_b   1.000
_cell.length_c   1.000
_cell.angle_alpha   90.00
_cell.angle_beta   90.00
_cell.angle_gamma   90.00
#
_symmetry.space_group_name_H-M   'P 1'
#
loop_
_entity.id
_entity.type
_entity.pdbx_description
1 polymer ?
#
loop_
_entity_poly.entity_id
_entity_poly.type
_entity_poly.pdbx_seq_one_letter_code
_entity_poly.pdbx_strand_id
1 'polypeptide(L)'
;MGGRTDTKIVEEEAEIRLRTYVSMMTVQVLKICGILQGFEEEVWVSCAQRLVNKTMEGLPEGIFPTMTSKKMAMAVVKELRAKFGKKLKYMLFLEDLGVEAVLTECFQSHIQKSSYKKSCRCCKYLLYSFFITLGAVAILAIGTLFLIL
;
A
#
# COMPACT_ATOMS: atom_id res chain seq x y z
N MET A 1 -27.69 -8.38 -31.30
CA MET A 1 -26.70 -9.27 -30.66
C MET A 1 -25.33 -8.59 -30.65
N GLY A 2 -25.13 -7.53 -29.86
CA GLY A 2 -23.89 -6.73 -29.86
C GLY A 2 -23.20 -6.54 -28.49
N GLY A 3 -23.90 -6.71 -27.36
CA GLY A 3 -23.33 -6.33 -26.05
C GLY A 3 -22.35 -7.31 -25.38
N ARG A 4 -22.20 -8.54 -25.90
CA ARG A 4 -21.41 -9.59 -25.23
C ARG A 4 -19.91 -9.53 -25.53
N THR A 5 -19.54 -9.02 -26.71
CA THR A 5 -18.14 -8.85 -27.12
C THR A 5 -17.52 -7.61 -26.49
N ASP A 6 -18.27 -6.51 -26.41
CA ASP A 6 -17.76 -5.24 -25.89
C ASP A 6 -17.46 -5.31 -24.39
N THR A 7 -18.29 -6.02 -23.62
CA THR A 7 -18.09 -6.20 -22.18
C THR A 7 -16.83 -7.00 -21.86
N LYS A 8 -16.56 -8.08 -22.61
CA LYS A 8 -15.36 -8.90 -22.43
C LYS A 8 -14.07 -8.16 -22.73
N ILE A 9 -14.06 -7.32 -23.77
CA ILE A 9 -12.88 -6.51 -24.14
C ILE A 9 -12.56 -5.49 -23.03
N VAL A 10 -13.58 -4.88 -22.43
CA VAL A 10 -13.40 -3.91 -21.34
C VAL A 10 -12.88 -4.57 -20.06
N GLU A 11 -13.35 -5.78 -19.75
CA GLU A 11 -12.87 -6.57 -18.60
C GLU A 11 -11.41 -6.99 -18.77
N GLU A 12 -11.02 -7.47 -19.96
CA GLU A 12 -9.64 -7.85 -20.27
C GLU A 12 -8.69 -6.65 -20.20
N GLU A 13 -9.09 -5.50 -20.74
CA GLU A 13 -8.27 -4.29 -20.66
C GLU A 13 -8.11 -3.79 -19.22
N ALA A 14 -9.16 -3.88 -18.41
CA ALA A 14 -9.11 -3.56 -16.99
C ALA A 14 -8.14 -4.47 -16.21
N GLU A 15 -8.17 -5.78 -16.49
CA GLU A 15 -7.25 -6.74 -15.87
C GLU A 15 -5.79 -6.43 -16.25
N ILE A 16 -5.52 -6.17 -17.54
CA ILE A 16 -4.17 -5.81 -18.02
C ILE A 16 -3.65 -4.55 -17.33
N ARG A 17 -4.51 -3.53 -17.20
CA ARG A 17 -4.16 -2.28 -16.50
C ARG A 17 -3.86 -2.53 -15.02
N LEU A 18 -4.67 -3.34 -14.34
CA LEU A 18 -4.45 -3.70 -12.94
C LEU A 18 -3.15 -4.50 -12.77
N ARG A 19 -2.91 -5.50 -13.62
CA ARG A 19 -1.68 -6.31 -13.58
C ARG A 19 -0.45 -5.46 -13.81
N THR A 20 -0.48 -4.55 -14.80
CA THR A 20 0.59 -3.59 -15.05
C THR A 20 0.87 -2.71 -13.83
N TYR A 21 -0.19 -2.22 -13.18
CA TYR A 21 -0.08 -1.45 -11.96
C TYR A 21 0.62 -2.23 -10.83
N VAL A 22 0.18 -3.48 -10.58
CA VAL A 22 0.77 -4.35 -9.56
C VAL A 22 2.23 -4.65 -9.87
N SER A 23 2.57 -4.92 -11.13
CA SER A 23 3.97 -5.12 -11.57
C SER A 23 4.84 -3.90 -11.28
N MET A 24 4.40 -2.71 -11.69
CA MET A 24 5.13 -1.47 -11.41
C MET A 24 5.29 -1.20 -9.91
N MET A 25 4.25 -1.46 -9.12
CA MET A 25 4.30 -1.31 -7.67
C MET A 25 5.31 -2.29 -7.05
N THR A 26 5.29 -3.55 -7.47
CA THR A 26 6.19 -4.60 -6.99
C THR A 26 7.65 -4.23 -7.25
N VAL A 27 7.99 -3.85 -8.47
CA VAL A 27 9.35 -3.40 -8.83
C VAL A 27 9.78 -2.20 -7.97
N GLN A 28 8.86 -1.26 -7.70
CA GLN A 28 9.17 -0.11 -6.84
C GLN A 28 9.38 -0.51 -5.37
N VAL A 29 8.61 -1.46 -4.83
CA VAL A 29 8.84 -2.00 -3.49
C VAL A 29 10.23 -2.64 -3.41
N LEU A 30 10.59 -3.48 -4.37
CA LEU A 30 11.91 -4.13 -4.45
C LEU A 30 13.04 -3.09 -4.55
N LYS A 31 12.86 -2.05 -5.38
CA LYS A 31 13.79 -0.94 -5.51
C LYS A 31 14.00 -0.21 -4.18
N ILE A 32 12.91 0.18 -3.51
CA ILE A 32 12.97 0.93 -2.24
C ILE A 32 13.59 0.07 -1.12
N CYS A 33 13.42 -1.25 -1.18
CA CYS A 33 14.04 -2.18 -0.25
C CYS A 33 15.53 -2.48 -0.57
N GLY A 34 16.06 -1.95 -1.69
CA GLY A 34 17.44 -2.14 -2.09
C GLY A 34 17.75 -3.55 -2.61
N ILE A 35 16.73 -4.25 -3.12
CA ILE A 35 16.86 -5.61 -3.67
C ILE A 35 17.54 -5.54 -5.05
N LEU A 36 17.11 -4.63 -5.92
CA LEU A 36 17.58 -4.55 -7.31
C LEU A 36 19.09 -4.29 -7.48
N GLN A 37 19.78 -3.81 -6.43
CA GLN A 37 21.22 -3.52 -6.44
C GLN A 37 22.04 -4.58 -5.71
N GLY A 38 21.39 -5.48 -4.98
CA GLY A 38 22.06 -6.44 -4.10
C GLY A 38 21.93 -7.89 -4.54
N PHE A 39 21.18 -8.16 -5.62
CA PHE A 39 20.81 -9.51 -6.03
C PHE A 39 20.84 -9.67 -7.55
N GLU A 40 21.04 -10.91 -7.99
CA GLU A 40 21.01 -11.29 -9.39
C GLU A 40 19.66 -11.01 -10.03
N GLU A 41 19.70 -10.65 -11.32
CA GLU A 41 18.51 -10.21 -12.04
C GLU A 41 17.41 -11.27 -12.07
N GLU A 42 17.79 -12.50 -12.36
CA GLU A 42 16.89 -13.65 -12.46
C GLU A 42 16.15 -13.92 -11.15
N VAL A 43 16.83 -13.76 -10.01
CA VAL A 43 16.27 -14.02 -8.67
C VAL A 43 15.19 -13.00 -8.33
N TRP A 44 15.47 -11.70 -8.49
CA TRP A 44 14.47 -10.69 -8.15
C TRP A 44 13.32 -10.66 -9.17
N VAL A 45 13.56 -11.02 -10.44
CA VAL A 45 12.51 -11.15 -11.46
C VAL A 45 11.55 -12.29 -11.12
N SER A 46 12.07 -13.47 -10.76
CA SER A 46 11.26 -14.62 -10.31
C SER A 46 10.40 -14.26 -9.09
N CYS A 47 11.01 -13.64 -8.08
CA CYS A 47 10.31 -13.17 -6.88
C CYS A 47 9.23 -12.13 -7.22
N ALA A 48 9.53 -11.17 -8.09
CA ALA A 48 8.56 -10.17 -8.54
C ALA A 48 7.37 -10.82 -9.26
N GLN A 49 7.63 -11.79 -10.16
CA GLN A 49 6.58 -12.48 -10.89
C GLN A 49 5.65 -13.27 -9.96
N ARG A 50 6.21 -14.01 -8.99
CA ARG A 50 5.42 -14.73 -7.98
C ARG A 50 4.55 -13.79 -7.15
N LEU A 51 5.13 -12.69 -6.66
CA LEU A 51 4.40 -11.70 -5.87
C LEU A 51 3.27 -11.06 -6.67
N VAL A 52 3.50 -10.72 -7.94
CA VAL A 52 2.46 -10.17 -8.82
C VAL A 52 1.32 -11.18 -8.99
N ASN A 53 1.62 -12.43 -9.32
CA ASN A 53 0.61 -13.46 -9.55
C ASN A 53 -0.24 -13.68 -8.28
N LYS A 54 0.40 -13.94 -7.14
CA LYS A 54 -0.31 -14.12 -5.85
C LYS A 54 -1.12 -12.90 -5.45
N THR A 55 -0.59 -11.69 -5.70
CA THR A 55 -1.33 -10.46 -5.43
C THR A 55 -2.59 -10.39 -6.28
N MET A 56 -2.48 -10.62 -7.59
CA MET A 56 -3.60 -10.59 -8.53
C MET A 56 -4.68 -11.63 -8.18
N GLU A 57 -4.30 -12.84 -7.77
CA GLU A 57 -5.24 -13.92 -7.40
C GLU A 57 -6.20 -13.54 -6.25
N GLY A 58 -5.76 -12.68 -5.32
CA GLY A 58 -6.59 -12.25 -4.18
C GLY A 58 -7.21 -10.85 -4.34
N LEU A 59 -7.11 -10.23 -5.51
CA LEU A 59 -7.81 -8.98 -5.80
C LEU A 59 -9.17 -9.28 -6.46
N PRO A 60 -10.28 -8.70 -5.96
CA PRO A 60 -11.55 -8.83 -6.64
C PRO A 60 -11.54 -8.11 -8.00
N GLU A 61 -12.36 -8.63 -8.91
CA GLU A 61 -12.55 -8.08 -10.24
C GLU A 61 -13.05 -6.62 -10.19
N GLY A 62 -12.68 -5.83 -11.19
CA GLY A 62 -13.10 -4.44 -11.32
C GLY A 62 -12.46 -3.47 -10.30
N ILE A 63 -11.42 -3.89 -9.58
CA ILE A 63 -10.64 -2.99 -8.73
C ILE A 63 -9.81 -2.01 -9.56
N PHE A 64 -9.93 -0.73 -9.20
CA PHE A 64 -9.09 0.34 -9.75
C PHE A 64 -8.37 1.07 -8.62
N PRO A 65 -7.05 0.89 -8.46
CA PRO A 65 -6.26 1.62 -7.48
C PRO A 65 -6.30 3.13 -7.79
N THR A 66 -6.60 3.96 -6.79
CA THR A 66 -6.68 5.41 -6.98
C THR A 66 -5.34 6.12 -6.79
N MET A 67 -4.39 5.47 -6.12
CA MET A 67 -3.06 5.99 -5.87
C MET A 67 -2.11 5.56 -6.98
N THR A 68 -1.09 6.37 -7.28
CA THR A 68 -0.03 5.92 -8.19
C THR A 68 0.75 4.76 -7.59
N SER A 69 1.26 3.85 -8.44
CA SER A 69 2.03 2.68 -8.02
C SER A 69 3.22 3.06 -7.12
N LYS A 70 3.85 4.21 -7.37
CA LYS A 70 4.91 4.77 -6.52
C LYS A 70 4.46 5.11 -5.10
N LYS A 71 3.34 5.84 -4.98
CA LYS A 71 2.81 6.21 -3.65
C LYS A 71 2.34 4.98 -2.89
N MET A 72 1.78 4.01 -3.61
CA MET A 72 1.38 2.72 -3.03
C MET A 72 2.59 1.94 -2.51
N ALA A 73 3.64 1.81 -3.34
CA ALA A 73 4.88 1.14 -2.94
C ALA A 73 5.49 1.77 -1.68
N MET A 74 5.48 3.10 -1.55
CA MET A 74 5.95 3.78 -0.33
C MET A 74 5.09 3.43 0.90
N ALA A 75 3.77 3.37 0.76
CA ALA A 75 2.87 3.01 1.86
C ALA A 75 3.06 1.56 2.31
N VAL A 76 3.16 0.65 1.34
CA VAL A 76 3.45 -0.77 1.55
C VAL A 76 4.80 -0.95 2.25
N VAL A 77 5.88 -0.35 1.72
CA VAL A 77 7.21 -0.42 2.36
C VAL A 77 7.21 0.15 3.77
N LYS A 78 6.46 1.22 4.02
CA LYS A 78 6.34 1.78 5.37
C LYS A 78 5.74 0.77 6.35
N GLU A 79 4.69 0.06 5.95
CA GLU A 79 4.09 -0.99 6.78
C GLU A 79 5.03 -2.18 6.97
N LEU A 80 5.63 -2.67 5.88
CA LEU A 80 6.55 -3.80 5.94
C LEU A 80 7.78 -3.50 6.80
N ARG A 81 8.31 -2.27 6.75
CA ARG A 81 9.40 -1.84 7.65
C ARG A 81 8.93 -1.72 9.10
N ALA A 82 7.67 -1.39 9.36
CA ALA A 82 7.15 -1.41 10.72
C ALA A 82 7.06 -2.85 11.27
N LYS A 83 6.73 -3.83 10.42
CA LYS A 83 6.66 -5.26 10.79
C LYS A 83 8.04 -5.93 10.91
N PHE A 84 8.93 -5.69 9.94
CA PHE A 84 10.17 -6.45 9.79
C PHE A 84 11.45 -5.62 10.04
N GLY A 85 11.33 -4.30 10.19
CA GLY A 85 12.46 -3.41 10.42
C GLY A 85 13.50 -3.48 9.29
N LYS A 86 14.77 -3.49 9.69
CA LYS A 86 15.92 -3.61 8.77
C LYS A 86 16.03 -5.00 8.14
N LYS A 87 15.35 -6.02 8.69
CA LYS A 87 15.40 -7.40 8.20
C LYS A 87 14.62 -7.58 6.89
N LEU A 88 13.74 -6.64 6.54
CA LEU A 88 12.90 -6.69 5.34
C LEU A 88 13.69 -7.00 4.06
N LYS A 89 14.87 -6.39 3.88
CA LYS A 89 15.73 -6.65 2.71
C LYS A 89 16.14 -8.11 2.61
N TYR A 90 16.52 -8.73 3.72
CA TYR A 90 16.98 -10.12 3.78
C TYR A 90 15.81 -11.10 3.72
N MET A 91 14.67 -10.73 4.31
CA MET A 91 13.45 -11.56 4.28
C MET A 91 12.85 -11.64 2.87
N LEU A 92 12.87 -10.55 2.12
CA LEU A 92 12.50 -10.54 0.69
C LEU A 92 13.41 -11.42 -0.17
N PHE A 93 14.65 -11.66 0.28
CA PHE A 93 15.64 -12.45 -0.43
C PHE A 93 15.52 -13.95 -0.19
N LEU A 94 15.21 -14.38 1.04
CA LEU A 94 15.21 -15.80 1.39
C LEU A 94 14.06 -16.61 0.78
N GLU A 95 13.25 -15.99 -0.09
CA GLU A 95 12.03 -16.57 -0.69
C GLU A 95 11.13 -17.29 0.32
N ASP A 96 11.18 -16.86 1.58
CA ASP A 96 10.43 -17.48 2.66
C ASP A 96 8.93 -17.36 2.36
N LEU A 97 8.24 -18.51 2.30
CA LEU A 97 6.84 -18.58 1.94
C LEU A 97 5.95 -17.79 2.92
N GLY A 98 6.34 -17.69 4.19
CA GLY A 98 5.63 -16.92 5.20
C GLY A 98 5.79 -15.41 4.98
N VAL A 99 7.00 -14.96 4.67
CA VAL A 99 7.27 -13.56 4.30
C VAL A 99 6.52 -13.17 3.02
N GLU A 100 6.54 -14.05 2.01
CA GLU A 100 5.82 -13.84 0.77
C GLU A 100 4.31 -13.69 1.00
N ALA A 101 3.71 -14.54 1.86
CA ALA A 101 2.30 -14.43 2.21
C ALA A 101 1.98 -13.07 2.88
N VAL A 102 2.82 -12.61 3.82
CA VAL A 102 2.63 -11.30 4.47
C VAL A 102 2.77 -10.15 3.47
N LEU A 103 3.68 -10.27 2.50
CA LEU A 103 3.83 -9.29 1.43
C LEU A 103 2.60 -9.23 0.54
N THR A 104 2.14 -10.39 0.07
CA THR A 104 0.93 -10.52 -0.74
C THR A 104 -0.28 -9.93 -0.03
N GLU A 105 -0.49 -10.25 1.24
CA GLU A 105 -1.60 -9.71 2.04
C GLU A 105 -1.47 -8.18 2.18
N CYS A 106 -0.26 -7.67 2.43
CA CYS A 106 -0.01 -6.24 2.52
C CYS A 106 -0.32 -5.53 1.19
N PHE A 107 0.06 -6.13 0.06
CA PHE A 107 -0.19 -5.56 -1.27
C PHE A 107 -1.69 -5.51 -1.56
N GLN A 108 -2.38 -6.63 -1.36
CA GLN A 108 -3.83 -6.75 -1.58
C GLN A 108 -4.60 -5.77 -0.70
N SER A 109 -4.32 -5.72 0.60
CA SER A 109 -4.98 -4.83 1.56
C SER A 109 -4.83 -3.36 1.19
N HIS A 110 -3.63 -2.92 0.79
CA HIS A 110 -3.38 -1.53 0.39
C HIS A 110 -4.07 -1.18 -0.94
N ILE A 111 -4.02 -2.07 -1.92
CA ILE A 111 -4.69 -1.89 -3.21
C ILE A 111 -6.20 -1.77 -2.99
N GLN A 112 -6.81 -2.74 -2.33
CA GLN A 112 -8.24 -2.76 -2.02
C GLN A 112 -8.64 -1.49 -1.26
N LYS A 113 -7.94 -1.16 -0.17
CA LYS A 113 -8.22 0.04 0.63
C LYS A 113 -8.12 1.33 -0.17
N SER A 114 -7.20 1.42 -1.13
CA SER A 114 -7.08 2.59 -2.00
C SER A 114 -8.24 2.73 -2.98
N SER A 115 -8.81 1.61 -3.43
CA SER A 115 -9.97 1.58 -4.32
C SER A 115 -11.26 1.93 -3.57
N TYR A 116 -11.42 1.48 -2.32
CA TYR A 116 -12.58 1.83 -1.49
C TYR A 116 -12.52 3.24 -0.89
N LYS A 117 -11.34 3.86 -0.82
CA LYS A 117 -11.17 5.23 -0.32
C LYS A 117 -11.66 6.29 -1.32
N LYS A 118 -12.98 6.33 -1.54
CA LYS A 118 -13.70 7.58 -1.88
C LYS A 118 -14.07 8.41 -0.63
N SER A 119 -13.73 7.95 0.59
CA SER A 119 -14.20 8.57 1.84
C SER A 119 -13.20 9.53 2.52
N CYS A 120 -13.58 10.81 2.43
CA CYS A 120 -13.41 11.94 3.34
C CYS A 120 -12.02 12.50 3.69
N ARG A 121 -11.62 13.56 2.96
CA ARG A 121 -10.67 14.60 3.42
C ARG A 121 -11.07 15.22 4.78
N CYS A 122 -12.36 15.18 5.15
CA CYS A 122 -12.91 15.78 6.38
C CYS A 122 -12.36 15.15 7.67
N CYS A 123 -12.05 13.84 7.67
CA CYS A 123 -11.62 13.15 8.88
C CYS A 123 -10.25 13.62 9.40
N LYS A 124 -9.35 14.08 8.50
CA LYS A 124 -8.07 14.68 8.90
C LYS A 124 -8.24 16.08 9.52
N TYR A 125 -9.20 16.86 9.03
CA TYR A 125 -9.51 18.17 9.60
C TYR A 125 -10.18 18.05 10.98
N LEU A 126 -11.06 17.06 11.17
CA LEU A 126 -11.70 16.79 12.45
C LEU A 126 -10.71 16.32 13.52
N LEU A 127 -9.74 15.46 13.16
CA LEU A 127 -8.69 15.07 14.09
C LEU A 127 -7.78 16.26 14.43
N TYR A 128 -7.40 17.06 13.43
CA TYR A 128 -6.53 18.22 13.66
C TYR A 128 -7.21 19.30 14.51
N SER A 129 -8.50 19.59 14.28
CA SER A 129 -9.26 20.53 15.11
C SER A 129 -9.41 20.04 16.55
N PHE A 130 -9.65 18.74 16.75
CA PHE A 130 -9.73 18.14 18.08
C PHE A 130 -8.43 18.29 18.88
N PHE A 131 -7.26 18.09 18.24
CA PHE A 131 -5.97 18.28 18.94
C PHE A 131 -5.69 19.75 19.27
N ILE A 132 -6.08 20.69 18.39
CA ILE A 132 -5.92 22.13 18.65
C ILE A 132 -6.80 22.57 19.82
N THR A 133 -8.07 22.14 19.87
CA THR A 133 -8.97 22.51 20.97
C THR A 133 -8.48 21.91 22.28
N LEU A 134 -8.04 20.65 22.29
CA LEU A 134 -7.50 20.01 23.50
C LEU A 134 -6.25 20.75 24.02
N GLY A 135 -5.34 21.15 23.12
CA GLY A 135 -4.15 21.91 23.46
C GLY A 135 -4.46 23.30 24.04
N ALA A 136 -5.40 24.03 23.45
CA ALA A 136 -5.82 25.34 23.94
C ALA A 136 -6.45 25.27 25.34
N VAL A 137 -7.29 24.27 25.59
CA VAL A 137 -7.91 24.05 26.91
C VAL A 137 -6.86 23.72 27.97
N ALA A 138 -5.87 22.88 27.65
CA ALA A 138 -4.78 22.56 28.56
C ALA A 138 -3.94 23.80 28.94
N ILE A 139 -3.63 24.67 27.97
CA ILE A 139 -2.88 25.91 28.21
C ILE A 139 -3.68 26.86 29.13
N LEU A 140 -4.98 27.02 28.89
CA LEU A 140 -5.85 27.86 29.73
C LEU A 140 -6.00 27.31 31.15
N ALA A 141 -6.12 25.99 31.31
CA ALA A 141 -6.18 25.33 32.61
C ALA A 141 -4.88 25.51 33.41
N ILE A 142 -3.72 25.41 32.76
CA ILE A 142 -2.42 25.65 33.39
C ILE A 142 -2.27 27.13 33.78
N GLY A 143 -2.63 28.06 32.89
CA GLY A 143 -2.54 29.50 33.17
C GLY A 143 -3.44 29.95 34.33
N THR A 144 -4.63 29.37 34.46
CA THR A 144 -5.54 29.64 35.59
C THR A 144 -5.03 29.05 36.89
N LEU A 145 -4.43 27.85 36.87
CA LEU A 145 -3.75 27.27 38.04
C LEU A 145 -2.59 28.14 38.53
N PHE A 146 -1.80 28.71 37.62
CA PHE A 146 -0.69 29.62 37.95
C PHE A 146 -1.14 31.01 38.44
N LEU A 147 -2.37 31.44 38.16
CA LEU A 147 -2.93 32.71 38.65
C LEU A 147 -3.56 32.59 40.04
N ILE A 148 -3.92 31.38 40.45
CA ILE A 148 -4.57 31.09 41.73
C ILE A 148 -3.55 30.71 42.83
N LEU A 149 -2.32 30.35 42.42
CA LEU A 149 -1.20 29.99 43.31
C LEU A 149 -0.33 31.21 43.63
#